data_AF-A0A2S2PE98-F1
#
_entry.id   AF-A0A2S2PE98-F1
#
_cell.length_a   1.000
_cell.length_b   1.000
_cell.length_c   1.000
_cell.angle_alpha   90.00
_cell.angle_beta   90.00
_cell.angle_gamma   90.00
#
_symmetry.space_group_name_H-M   'P 1'
#
loop_
_entity.id
_entity.type
_entity.pdbx_description
1 polymer ?
#
loop_
_entity_poly.entity_id
_entity_poly.type
_entity_poly.pdbx_seq_one_letter_code
_entity_poly.pdbx_strand_id
1 'polypeptide(L)'
;ARVIMWGNSRLQSRLLDDLNTIQSFDLPIMKTPRGDQINIKVEQLKDKFKKYINPMLEEWKRIVPIQIQENIVQPLFTINKNKTISLNFSNELDAAIKSTRYIILCNYNFKDPMFAISIDDIPYDAIKLYKREKLILT
;
A
#
# COMPACT_ATOMS: atom_id res chain seq x y z
N ALA A 1 -3.87 2.63 0.24
CA ALA A 1 -3.33 1.88 1.41
C ALA A 1 -4.12 0.61 1.75
N ARG A 2 -5.39 0.68 2.18
CA ARG A 2 -6.15 -0.53 2.59
C ARG A 2 -6.24 -1.61 1.51
N VAL A 3 -6.45 -1.22 0.26
CA VAL A 3 -6.49 -2.16 -0.89
C VAL A 3 -5.14 -2.85 -1.09
N ILE A 4 -4.02 -2.13 -0.93
CA ILE A 4 -2.66 -2.67 -1.02
C ILE A 4 -2.40 -3.67 0.12
N MET A 5 -2.75 -3.30 1.36
CA MET A 5 -2.64 -4.19 2.52
C MET A 5 -3.49 -5.44 2.36
N TRP A 6 -4.72 -5.28 1.88
CA TRP A 6 -5.62 -6.40 1.61
C TRP A 6 -5.08 -7.31 0.51
N GLY A 7 -4.57 -6.73 -0.58
CA GLY A 7 -3.95 -7.48 -1.68
C GLY A 7 -2.77 -8.32 -1.19
N ASN A 8 -1.83 -7.70 -0.48
CA ASN A 8 -0.65 -8.40 0.05
C ASN A 8 -1.01 -9.45 1.12
N SER A 9 -1.95 -9.17 2.02
CA SER A 9 -2.34 -10.13 3.06
C SER A 9 -3.19 -11.29 2.57
N ARG A 10 -4.07 -11.10 1.59
CA ARG A 10 -5.07 -12.14 1.24
C ARG A 10 -4.63 -13.04 0.11
N LEU A 11 -3.90 -12.52 -0.89
CA LEU A 11 -3.37 -13.33 -1.97
C LEU A 11 -2.13 -14.07 -1.57
N GLN A 12 -1.12 -13.33 -1.08
CA GLN A 12 0.17 -13.92 -0.80
C GLN A 12 0.04 -14.95 0.31
N SER A 13 -0.40 -14.52 1.49
CA SER A 13 -0.23 -15.32 2.70
C SER A 13 -1.25 -16.45 2.90
N ARG A 14 -2.25 -16.59 2.03
CA ARG A 14 -3.32 -17.58 2.21
C ARG A 14 -3.63 -18.40 0.99
N LEU A 15 -3.49 -17.84 -0.21
CA LEU A 15 -3.84 -18.54 -1.44
C LEU A 15 -2.60 -19.02 -2.18
N LEU A 16 -1.59 -18.17 -2.26
CA LEU A 16 -0.35 -18.46 -2.97
C LEU A 16 0.63 -19.25 -2.11
N ASP A 17 0.73 -18.96 -0.81
CA ASP A 17 1.64 -19.69 0.09
C ASP A 17 1.31 -21.20 0.16
N ASP A 18 0.04 -21.56 0.26
CA ASP A 18 -0.40 -22.97 0.27
C ASP A 18 -0.08 -23.66 -1.06
N LEU A 19 -0.29 -22.96 -2.18
CA LEU A 19 0.02 -23.50 -3.51
C LEU A 19 1.53 -23.67 -3.70
N ASN A 20 2.33 -22.66 -3.35
CA ASN A 20 3.78 -22.69 -3.44
C ASN A 20 4.33 -23.83 -2.56
N THR A 21 3.74 -24.03 -1.38
CA THR A 21 4.06 -25.13 -0.48
C THR A 21 3.76 -26.47 -1.14
N ILE A 22 2.57 -26.66 -1.71
CA ILE A 22 2.19 -27.90 -2.43
C ILE A 22 3.11 -28.16 -3.63
N GLN A 23 3.46 -27.11 -4.40
CA GLN A 23 4.37 -27.20 -5.54
C GLN A 23 5.79 -27.59 -5.10
N SER A 24 6.25 -27.14 -3.94
CA SER A 24 7.59 -27.45 -3.42
C SER A 24 7.81 -28.93 -3.09
N PHE A 25 6.73 -29.68 -2.83
CA PHE A 25 6.79 -31.11 -2.50
C PHE A 25 6.90 -32.04 -3.72
N ASP A 26 6.98 -31.50 -4.94
CA ASP A 26 7.07 -32.25 -6.21
C ASP A 26 6.03 -33.38 -6.35
N LEU A 27 4.80 -33.13 -5.89
CA LEU A 27 3.76 -34.16 -5.81
C LEU A 27 3.31 -34.58 -7.22
N PRO A 28 3.14 -35.90 -7.50
CA PRO A 28 2.70 -36.39 -8.81
C PRO A 28 1.39 -35.78 -9.31
N ILE A 29 0.48 -35.43 -8.39
CA ILE A 29 -0.81 -34.79 -8.72
C ILE A 29 -0.63 -33.43 -9.40
N MET A 30 0.47 -32.73 -9.13
CA MET A 30 0.79 -31.43 -9.74
C MET A 30 1.35 -31.56 -11.15
N LYS A 31 1.82 -32.75 -11.55
CA LYS A 31 2.34 -33.06 -12.91
C LYS A 31 1.25 -33.58 -13.86
N THR A 32 -0.02 -33.44 -13.47
CA THR A 32 -1.18 -33.85 -14.27
C THR A 32 -1.72 -32.67 -15.08
N PRO A 33 -2.48 -32.92 -16.17
CA PRO A 33 -3.16 -31.83 -16.89
C PRO A 33 -4.05 -30.96 -15.99
N ARG A 34 -4.59 -31.54 -14.91
CA ARG A 34 -5.37 -30.80 -13.91
C ARG A 34 -4.48 -29.90 -13.04
N GLY A 35 -3.28 -30.35 -12.69
CA GLY A 35 -2.26 -29.55 -12.02
C GLY A 35 -1.85 -28.33 -12.87
N ASP A 36 -1.61 -28.54 -14.17
CA ASP A 36 -1.29 -27.46 -15.10
C ASP A 36 -2.43 -26.43 -15.19
N GLN A 37 -3.68 -26.88 -15.26
CA GLN A 37 -4.84 -25.98 -15.24
C GLN A 37 -4.94 -25.16 -13.96
N ILE A 38 -4.59 -25.73 -12.80
CA ILE A 38 -4.55 -25.00 -11.53
C ILE A 38 -3.48 -23.90 -11.60
N ASN A 39 -2.28 -24.23 -12.07
CA ASN A 39 -1.20 -23.25 -12.22
C ASN A 39 -1.60 -22.09 -13.16
N ILE A 40 -2.21 -22.40 -14.31
CA ILE A 40 -2.74 -21.37 -15.24
C ILE A 40 -3.77 -20.47 -14.55
N LYS A 41 -4.71 -21.04 -13.78
CA LYS A 41 -5.72 -20.25 -13.08
C LYS A 41 -5.12 -19.36 -11.99
N VAL A 42 -4.08 -19.82 -11.32
CA VAL A 42 -3.35 -19.03 -10.32
C VAL A 42 -2.69 -17.82 -10.96
N GLU A 43 -2.00 -18.01 -12.09
CA GLU A 43 -1.37 -16.88 -12.80
C GLU A 43 -2.41 -15.90 -13.32
N GLN A 44 -3.53 -16.39 -13.88
CA GLN A 44 -4.65 -15.52 -14.28
C GLN A 44 -5.22 -14.72 -13.11
N LEU A 45 -5.26 -15.31 -11.91
CA LEU A 45 -5.73 -14.62 -10.71
C LEU A 45 -4.74 -13.54 -10.28
N LYS A 46 -3.43 -13.83 -10.24
CA LYS A 46 -2.37 -12.85 -9.97
C LYS A 46 -2.48 -11.66 -10.93
N ASP A 47 -2.66 -11.92 -12.22
CA ASP A 47 -2.80 -10.89 -13.24
C ASP A 47 -4.04 -10.01 -13.03
N LYS A 48 -5.19 -10.62 -12.70
CA LYS A 48 -6.41 -9.85 -12.40
C LYS A 48 -6.22 -8.93 -11.21
N PHE A 49 -5.54 -9.40 -10.16
CA PHE A 49 -5.25 -8.57 -9.01
C PHE A 49 -4.26 -7.45 -9.32
N LYS A 50 -3.22 -7.73 -10.11
CA LYS A 50 -2.29 -6.70 -10.58
C LYS A 50 -3.02 -5.59 -11.33
N LYS A 51 -3.90 -5.96 -12.27
CA LYS A 51 -4.73 -5.03 -13.04
C LYS A 51 -5.71 -4.23 -12.19
N TYR A 52 -6.18 -4.79 -11.07
CA TYR A 52 -7.08 -4.11 -10.15
C TYR A 52 -6.35 -3.08 -9.26
N ILE A 53 -5.16 -3.43 -8.75
CA ILE A 53 -4.46 -2.63 -7.73
C ILE A 53 -3.55 -1.58 -8.37
N ASN A 54 -2.87 -1.88 -9.49
CA ASN A 54 -1.92 -0.96 -10.12
C ASN A 54 -2.53 0.42 -10.44
N PRO A 55 -3.74 0.53 -11.02
CA PRO A 55 -4.32 1.85 -11.31
C PRO A 55 -4.51 2.70 -10.07
N MET A 56 -4.87 2.08 -8.93
CA MET A 56 -5.05 2.79 -7.67
C MET A 56 -3.72 3.27 -7.09
N LEU A 57 -2.64 2.51 -7.29
CA LEU A 57 -1.30 2.89 -6.86
C LEU A 57 -0.77 4.05 -7.70
N GLU A 58 -0.90 3.97 -9.02
CA GLU A 58 -0.44 5.02 -9.93
C GLU A 58 -1.22 6.32 -9.72
N GLU A 59 -2.52 6.23 -9.50
CA GLU A 59 -3.33 7.40 -9.16
C GLU A 59 -2.91 8.02 -7.82
N TRP A 60 -2.63 7.18 -6.82
CA TRP A 60 -2.14 7.65 -5.53
C TRP A 60 -0.78 8.35 -5.65
N LYS A 61 0.16 7.77 -6.43
CA LYS A 61 1.48 8.38 -6.71
C LYS A 61 1.34 9.76 -7.37
N ARG A 62 0.34 9.92 -8.25
CA ARG A 62 0.06 11.17 -8.96
C ARG A 62 -0.57 12.23 -8.07
N ILE A 63 -1.59 11.87 -7.30
CA ILE A 63 -2.42 12.83 -6.55
C ILE A 63 -1.75 13.30 -5.26
N VAL A 64 -1.12 12.40 -4.50
CA VAL A 64 -0.64 12.73 -3.15
C VAL A 64 0.37 13.88 -3.12
N PRO A 65 1.36 13.98 -4.04
CA PRO A 65 2.27 15.12 -4.06
C PRO A 65 1.53 16.46 -4.21
N ILE A 66 0.53 16.52 -5.09
CA ILE A 66 -0.28 17.71 -5.34
C ILE A 66 -1.03 18.10 -4.07
N GLN A 67 -1.72 17.14 -3.45
CA GLN A 67 -2.44 17.37 -2.19
C GLN A 67 -1.53 17.87 -1.07
N ILE A 68 -0.30 17.36 -0.99
CA ILE A 68 0.67 17.82 0.00
C ILE A 68 1.07 19.27 -0.27
N GLN A 69 1.42 19.60 -1.52
CA GLN A 69 1.86 20.94 -1.89
C GLN A 69 0.76 22.00 -1.64
N GLU A 70 -0.49 21.69 -1.96
CA GLU A 70 -1.63 22.59 -1.77
C GLU A 70 -1.99 22.83 -0.30
N ASN A 71 -1.85 21.80 0.55
CA ASN A 71 -2.33 21.87 1.94
C ASN A 71 -1.23 22.19 2.96
N ILE A 72 0.06 21.93 2.64
CA ILE A 72 1.15 22.17 3.59
C ILE A 72 1.45 23.66 3.83
N VAL A 73 1.03 24.52 2.90
CA VAL A 73 1.16 25.98 3.01
C VAL A 73 0.14 26.60 3.95
N GLN A 74 -0.87 25.84 4.36
CA GLN A 74 -1.90 26.34 5.28
C GLN A 74 -1.31 26.54 6.69
N PRO A 75 -1.73 27.58 7.42
CA PRO A 75 -1.29 27.78 8.81
C PRO A 75 -1.66 26.56 9.65
N LEU A 76 -0.75 26.08 10.49
CA LEU A 76 -1.00 24.92 11.36
C LEU A 76 -2.09 25.16 12.40
N PHE A 77 -2.29 26.43 12.78
CA PHE A 77 -3.27 26.84 13.77
C PHE A 77 -4.20 27.87 13.18
N THR A 78 -5.49 27.74 13.49
CA THR A 78 -6.53 28.72 13.18
C THR A 78 -7.14 29.24 14.47
N ILE A 79 -7.39 30.55 14.49
CA ILE A 79 -8.12 31.19 15.59
C ILE A 79 -9.60 31.19 15.22
N ASN A 80 -10.39 30.50 16.02
CA ASN A 80 -11.83 30.43 15.85
C ASN A 80 -12.50 31.73 16.31
N LYS A 81 -13.74 31.97 15.85
CA LYS A 81 -14.53 33.15 16.22
C LYS A 81 -14.73 33.30 17.74
N ASN A 82 -14.74 32.17 18.46
CA ASN A 82 -14.82 32.12 19.93
C ASN A 82 -13.47 32.27 20.65
N LYS A 83 -12.41 32.71 19.94
CA LYS A 83 -11.02 32.86 20.44
C LYS A 83 -10.34 31.55 20.86
N THR A 84 -10.90 30.39 20.50
CA THR A 84 -10.19 29.11 20.67
C THR A 84 -9.19 28.89 19.54
N ILE A 85 -8.11 28.18 19.82
CA ILE A 85 -7.13 27.75 18.82
C ILE A 85 -7.47 26.33 18.40
N SER A 86 -7.62 26.09 17.11
CA SER A 86 -7.77 24.74 16.53
C SER A 86 -6.59 24.38 15.64
N LEU A 87 -6.31 23.09 15.56
CA LEU A 87 -5.38 22.54 14.58
C LEU A 87 -6.03 22.65 13.19
N ASN A 88 -5.33 23.29 12.25
CA ASN A 88 -5.73 23.40 10.86
C ASN A 88 -4.89 22.46 10.00
N PHE A 89 -4.91 21.19 10.38
CA PHE A 89 -4.24 20.12 9.66
C PHE A 89 -5.25 19.46 8.72
N SER A 90 -4.97 19.51 7.42
CA SER A 90 -5.92 19.02 6.43
C SER A 90 -6.08 17.50 6.50
N ASN A 91 -7.28 17.00 6.20
CA ASN A 91 -7.56 15.58 6.17
C ASN A 91 -6.74 14.85 5.10
N GLU A 92 -6.37 15.55 4.04
CA GLU A 92 -5.53 15.07 2.94
C GLU A 92 -4.10 14.82 3.40
N LEU A 93 -3.53 15.71 4.22
CA LEU A 93 -2.21 15.53 4.81
C LEU A 93 -2.19 14.34 5.79
N ASP A 94 -3.22 14.21 6.62
CA ASP A 94 -3.37 13.05 7.53
C ASP A 94 -3.52 11.73 6.74
N ALA A 95 -4.35 11.74 5.69
CA ALA A 95 -4.52 10.60 4.81
C ALA A 95 -3.21 10.22 4.10
N ALA A 96 -2.43 11.21 3.63
CA ALA A 96 -1.13 10.99 3.03
C ALA A 96 -0.16 10.31 4.02
N ILE A 97 -0.01 10.85 5.24
CA ILE A 97 0.83 10.26 6.30
C ILE A 97 0.42 8.82 6.61
N LYS A 98 -0.87 8.58 6.85
CA LYS A 98 -1.39 7.24 7.14
C LYS A 98 -1.12 6.28 5.99
N SER A 99 -1.35 6.72 4.75
CA SER A 99 -1.16 5.89 3.57
C SER A 99 0.30 5.48 3.37
N THR A 100 1.23 6.43 3.53
CA THR A 100 2.67 6.18 3.50
C THR A 100 3.09 5.22 4.60
N ARG A 101 2.62 5.42 5.83
CA ARG A 101 2.87 4.51 6.96
C ARG A 101 2.45 3.08 6.64
N TYR A 102 1.25 2.90 6.09
CA TYR A 102 0.75 1.56 5.74
C TYR A 102 1.54 0.90 4.61
N ILE A 103 1.94 1.65 3.59
CA ILE A 103 2.79 1.12 2.51
C ILE A 103 4.14 0.67 3.07
N ILE A 104 4.76 1.50 3.91
CA ILE A 104 6.02 1.15 4.59
C ILE A 104 5.84 -0.12 5.45
N LEU A 105 4.77 -0.22 6.24
CA LEU A 105 4.48 -1.41 7.05
C LEU A 105 4.27 -2.67 6.20
N CYS A 106 3.64 -2.55 5.03
CA CYS A 106 3.52 -3.68 4.10
C CYS A 106 4.91 -4.20 3.69
N ASN A 107 5.83 -3.32 3.33
CA ASN A 107 7.17 -3.72 2.89
C ASN A 107 7.96 -4.43 3.97
N TYR A 108 7.75 -4.09 5.24
CA TYR A 108 8.40 -4.78 6.36
C TYR A 108 7.74 -6.11 6.73
N ASN A 109 6.41 -6.20 6.63
CA ASN A 109 5.65 -7.34 7.15
C ASN A 109 5.43 -8.48 6.13
N PHE A 110 5.54 -8.20 4.83
CA PHE A 110 5.38 -9.21 3.79
C PHE A 110 6.74 -9.52 3.16
N LYS A 111 7.24 -10.76 3.36
CA LYS A 111 8.56 -11.20 2.87
C LYS A 111 8.66 -11.25 1.34
N ASP A 112 7.54 -11.50 0.68
CA ASP A 112 7.42 -11.53 -0.77
C ASP A 112 6.08 -10.90 -1.12
N PRO A 113 5.94 -9.57 -1.24
CA PRO A 113 4.65 -8.96 -1.53
C PRO A 113 4.32 -9.10 -3.02
N MET A 114 3.08 -9.49 -3.35
CA MET A 114 2.61 -9.55 -4.74
C MET A 114 2.80 -8.21 -5.48
N PHE A 115 2.76 -7.13 -4.71
CA PHE A 115 3.10 -5.78 -5.11
C PHE A 115 4.34 -5.35 -4.34
N ALA A 116 5.52 -5.58 -4.92
CA ALA A 116 6.76 -4.97 -4.46
C ALA A 116 6.67 -3.46 -4.74
N ILE A 117 6.09 -2.71 -3.80
CA ILE A 117 6.14 -1.26 -3.80
C ILE A 117 7.45 -0.92 -3.11
N SER A 118 8.48 -0.56 -3.86
CA SER A 118 9.74 -0.11 -3.27
C SER A 118 9.50 1.15 -2.43
N ILE A 119 10.43 1.47 -1.53
CA ILE A 119 10.46 2.80 -0.91
C ILE A 119 10.55 3.88 -2.00
N ASP A 120 11.22 3.59 -3.11
CA ASP A 120 11.36 4.50 -4.26
C ASP A 120 10.04 4.73 -5.01
N ASP A 121 9.06 3.84 -4.86
CA ASP A 121 7.71 4.01 -5.42
C ASP A 121 6.85 4.97 -4.59
N ILE A 122 7.28 5.32 -3.37
CA ILE A 122 6.58 6.26 -2.51
C ILE A 122 7.01 7.67 -2.90
N PRO A 123 6.08 8.59 -3.23
CA PRO A 123 6.45 9.94 -3.58
C PRO A 123 7.27 10.62 -2.47
N TYR A 124 8.34 11.30 -2.88
CA TYR A 124 9.30 11.92 -1.98
C TYR A 124 8.64 12.84 -0.95
N ASP A 125 7.67 13.67 -1.40
CA ASP A 125 6.94 14.59 -0.52
C ASP A 125 6.16 13.85 0.58
N ALA A 126 5.61 12.67 0.27
CA ALA A 126 4.90 11.83 1.23
C ALA A 126 5.86 11.22 2.26
N ILE A 127 7.06 10.77 1.84
CA ILE A 127 8.10 10.30 2.77
C ILE A 127 8.55 11.44 3.69
N LYS A 128 8.78 12.63 3.12
CA LYS A 128 9.22 13.81 3.86
C LYS A 128 8.18 14.24 4.89
N LEU A 129 6.90 14.26 4.51
CA LEU A 129 5.79 14.57 5.39
C LEU A 129 5.68 13.54 6.54
N TYR A 130 5.76 12.25 6.23
CA TYR A 130 5.77 11.18 7.23
C TYR A 130 6.94 11.30 8.23
N LYS A 131 8.15 11.61 7.75
CA LYS A 131 9.32 11.82 8.64
C LYS A 131 9.15 13.04 9.54
N ARG A 132 8.54 14.13 9.03
CA ARG A 132 8.25 15.33 9.83
C ARG A 132 7.27 15.06 10.96
N GLU A 133 6.21 14.28 10.70
CA GLU A 133 5.26 13.88 11.75
C GLU A 133 5.95 13.17 12.91
N LYS A 134 6.87 12.24 12.61
CA LYS A 134 7.63 11.51 13.63
C LYS A 134 8.45 12.42 14.55
N LEU A 135 8.96 13.53 14.04
CA LEU A 135 9.77 14.50 14.82
C LEU A 135 8.92 15.40 15.73
N ILE A 136 7.62 15.55 15.46
CA ILE A 136 6.71 16.37 16.26
C ILE A 136 6.20 15.60 17.49
N LEU A 137 6.17 14.26 17.42
CA LEU A 137 5.67 13.38 18.48
C LEU A 137 6.75 12.87 19.46
N THR A 138 8.01 13.26 19.25
CA THR A 138 9.17 13.01 20.14
C THR A 138 9.58 14.27 20.85
#